data_AF-A0A818FVW7-F1
#
_entry.id   AF-A0A818FVW7-F1
#
_cell.length_a   1.000
_cell.length_b   1.000
_cell.length_c   1.000
_cell.angle_alpha   90.00
_cell.angle_beta   90.00
_cell.angle_gamma   90.00
#
_symmetry.space_group_name_H-M   'P 1'
#
loop_
_entity.id
_entity.type
_entity.pdbx_description
1 polymer ?
#
loop_
_entity_poly.entity_id
_entity_poly.type
_entity_poly.pdbx_seq_one_letter_code
_entity_poly.pdbx_strand_id
1 'polypeptide(L)'
;MLIVSTTGYIIACIGPFLSNYSNNDASIMQNILHRNTDGISNWLNEDDVIVVDRGFRDCVNAMEDLGLNVVFPPFLNGRKQFTTTAANQSRFVTKVRWVVEAANGRIKQFKFLANTVANSSLPHLEQYLSIVCSIINRYRPPIKTSSIQDTVIADQMISLRNQKKNFEAFLQKNNLKKTSSTWEMIDHSDILHEFPIMTEDEIINNITLGTL
;
A
#
# COMPACT_ATOMS: atom_id res chain seq x y z
N MET A 1 9.93 -12.49 -1.25
CA MET A 1 9.19 -11.46 -1.99
C MET A 1 7.89 -12.06 -2.46
N LEU A 2 6.78 -11.38 -2.22
CA LEU A 2 5.44 -11.85 -2.57
C LEU A 2 4.88 -10.93 -3.67
N ILE A 3 4.38 -11.51 -4.75
CA ILE A 3 3.68 -10.79 -5.81
C ILE A 3 2.23 -11.23 -5.80
N VAL A 4 1.32 -10.26 -5.71
CA VAL A 4 -0.10 -10.49 -5.44
C VAL A 4 -0.93 -9.71 -6.45
N SER A 5 -2.00 -10.32 -6.97
CA SER A 5 -2.97 -9.65 -7.82
C SER A 5 -3.83 -8.66 -7.03
N THR A 6 -4.56 -7.79 -7.73
CA THR A 6 -5.54 -6.85 -7.13
C THR A 6 -6.70 -7.57 -6.41
N THR A 7 -6.98 -8.82 -6.77
CA THR A 7 -7.98 -9.68 -6.11
C THR A 7 -7.43 -10.45 -4.92
N GLY A 8 -6.10 -10.44 -4.74
CA GLY A 8 -5.42 -11.09 -3.62
C GLY A 8 -4.96 -12.52 -3.86
N TYR A 9 -4.92 -12.97 -5.12
CA TYR A 9 -4.25 -14.21 -5.47
C TYR A 9 -2.73 -13.99 -5.46
N ILE A 10 -2.02 -14.94 -4.88
CA ILE A 10 -0.56 -14.94 -4.87
C ILE A 10 -0.10 -15.43 -6.23
N ILE A 11 0.51 -14.56 -7.03
CA ILE A 11 1.00 -14.89 -8.37
C ILE A 11 2.35 -15.59 -8.26
N ALA A 12 3.25 -15.00 -7.46
CA ALA A 12 4.59 -15.53 -7.24
C ALA A 12 5.02 -15.35 -5.78
N CYS A 13 5.80 -16.30 -5.29
CA CYS A 13 6.43 -16.20 -3.99
C CYS A 13 7.90 -16.62 -4.11
N ILE A 14 8.78 -15.62 -4.20
CA ILE A 14 10.19 -15.81 -4.55
C ILE A 14 11.04 -15.60 -3.30
N GLY A 15 11.95 -16.54 -3.01
CA GLY A 15 12.80 -16.54 -1.82
C GLY A 15 12.64 -17.85 -1.03
N PRO A 16 13.10 -17.90 0.23
CA PRO A 16 13.56 -16.81 1.08
C PRO A 16 14.90 -16.20 0.65
N PHE A 17 15.12 -14.94 1.02
CA PHE A 17 16.40 -14.24 0.80
C PHE A 17 17.13 -14.07 2.13
N LEU A 18 18.47 -14.16 2.09
CA LEU A 18 19.29 -13.86 3.25
C LEU A 18 19.23 -12.37 3.56
N SER A 19 18.92 -12.01 4.79
CA SER A 19 19.01 -10.64 5.30
C SER A 19 20.49 -10.30 5.54
N ASN A 20 21.15 -9.73 4.54
CA ASN A 20 22.50 -9.18 4.67
C ASN A 20 22.50 -7.72 4.14
N TYR A 21 23.53 -6.95 4.47
CA TYR A 21 23.62 -5.52 4.10
C TYR A 21 23.53 -5.27 2.57
N SER A 22 23.87 -6.27 1.75
CA SER A 22 23.86 -6.18 0.28
C SER A 22 22.51 -6.54 -0.35
N ASN A 23 21.61 -7.19 0.39
CA ASN A 23 20.31 -7.68 -0.07
C ASN A 23 19.18 -6.79 0.43
N ASN A 24 19.06 -5.58 -0.12
CA ASN A 24 17.87 -4.75 0.11
C ASN A 24 16.76 -5.13 -0.88
N ASP A 25 15.53 -4.66 -0.63
CA ASP A 25 14.36 -5.03 -1.44
C ASP A 25 14.55 -4.71 -2.94
N ALA A 26 15.19 -3.57 -3.26
CA ALA A 26 15.46 -3.17 -4.64
C ALA A 26 16.50 -4.07 -5.32
N SER A 27 17.61 -4.41 -4.66
CA SER A 27 18.65 -5.26 -5.25
C SER A 27 18.15 -6.69 -5.46
N ILE A 28 17.33 -7.19 -4.54
CA ILE A 28 16.64 -8.47 -4.71
C ILE A 28 15.71 -8.42 -5.91
N MET A 29 14.88 -7.37 -6.05
CA MET A 29 13.95 -7.24 -7.17
C MET A 29 14.68 -7.14 -8.51
N GLN A 30 15.73 -6.32 -8.61
CA GLN A 30 16.55 -6.23 -9.82
C GLN A 30 17.09 -7.60 -10.24
N ASN A 31 17.57 -8.39 -9.27
CA ASN A 31 18.08 -9.74 -9.54
C ASN A 31 16.97 -10.69 -10.01
N ILE A 32 15.78 -10.62 -9.40
CA ILE A 32 14.59 -11.39 -9.83
C ILE A 32 14.25 -11.08 -11.29
N LEU A 33 14.16 -9.79 -11.64
CA LEU A 33 13.84 -9.36 -13.00
C LEU A 33 14.93 -9.79 -13.99
N HIS A 34 16.20 -9.52 -13.66
CA HIS A 34 17.33 -9.83 -14.54
C HIS A 34 17.47 -11.33 -14.82
N ARG A 35 17.24 -12.18 -13.82
CA ARG A 35 17.31 -13.64 -13.97
C ARG A 35 16.04 -14.26 -14.52
N ASN A 36 14.99 -13.46 -14.74
CA ASN A 36 13.66 -13.96 -15.05
C ASN A 36 13.18 -15.04 -14.07
N THR A 37 13.44 -14.84 -12.76
CA THR A 37 13.11 -15.83 -11.73
C THR A 37 11.60 -16.05 -11.71
N ASP A 38 11.17 -17.32 -11.60
CA ASP A 38 9.76 -17.72 -11.65
C ASP A 38 9.06 -17.33 -12.98
N GLY A 39 9.84 -17.06 -14.03
CA GLY A 39 9.34 -16.67 -15.35
C GLY A 39 8.62 -15.33 -15.35
N ILE A 40 8.98 -14.40 -14.45
CA ILE A 40 8.29 -13.11 -14.25
C ILE A 40 8.03 -12.32 -15.54
N SER A 41 9.00 -12.32 -16.45
CA SER A 41 8.93 -11.60 -17.73
C SER A 41 7.98 -12.28 -18.73
N ASN A 42 7.55 -13.51 -18.46
CA ASN A 42 6.64 -14.26 -19.35
C ASN A 42 5.16 -13.97 -19.06
N TRP A 43 4.85 -13.48 -17.85
CA TRP A 43 3.48 -13.20 -17.43
C TRP A 43 3.22 -11.72 -17.10
N LEU A 44 4.26 -10.89 -17.08
CA LEU A 44 4.14 -9.43 -17.15
C LEU A 44 4.07 -8.99 -18.61
N ASN A 45 3.23 -7.99 -18.89
CA ASN A 45 3.09 -7.37 -20.20
C ASN A 45 3.48 -5.89 -20.13
N GLU A 46 3.81 -5.31 -21.29
CA GLU A 46 3.90 -3.86 -21.43
C GLU A 46 2.61 -3.19 -20.95
N ASP A 47 2.74 -2.01 -20.34
CA ASP A 47 1.68 -1.22 -19.71
C ASP A 47 1.07 -1.78 -18.41
N ASP A 48 1.50 -2.96 -17.94
CA ASP A 48 1.05 -3.49 -16.64
C ASP A 48 1.40 -2.53 -15.49
N VAL A 49 0.44 -2.30 -14.60
CA VAL A 49 0.63 -1.43 -13.43
C VAL A 49 1.16 -2.24 -12.25
N ILE A 50 2.38 -1.93 -11.81
CA ILE A 50 2.98 -2.54 -10.63
C ILE A 50 3.02 -1.56 -9.46
N VAL A 51 2.45 -1.97 -8.33
CA VAL A 51 2.44 -1.18 -7.10
C VAL A 51 3.49 -1.73 -6.14
N VAL A 52 4.48 -0.91 -5.80
CA VAL A 52 5.60 -1.32 -4.95
C VAL A 52 5.75 -0.43 -3.72
N ASP A 53 6.38 -0.98 -2.67
CA ASP A 53 6.74 -0.22 -1.49
C ASP A 53 7.90 0.75 -1.78
N ARG A 54 8.08 1.74 -0.89
CA ARG A 54 9.15 2.75 -1.01
C ARG A 54 10.56 2.16 -1.08
N GLY A 55 10.78 0.95 -0.53
CA GLY A 55 12.07 0.26 -0.56
C GLY A 55 12.52 -0.20 -1.95
N PHE A 56 11.63 -0.21 -2.94
CA PHE A 56 11.91 -0.66 -4.31
C PHE A 56 12.35 0.47 -5.24
N ARG A 57 12.54 1.69 -4.73
CA ARG A 57 12.89 2.89 -5.51
C ARG A 57 14.04 2.66 -6.49
N ASP A 58 15.11 2.03 -6.03
CA ASP A 58 16.32 1.89 -6.84
C ASP A 58 16.14 0.85 -7.97
N CYS A 59 15.02 0.12 -8.01
CA CYS A 59 14.65 -0.82 -9.06
C CYS A 59 13.60 -0.25 -10.04
N VAL A 60 13.15 1.00 -9.86
CA VAL A 60 12.08 1.59 -10.69
C VAL A 60 12.48 1.59 -12.17
N ASN A 61 13.68 2.10 -12.51
CA ASN A 61 14.15 2.14 -13.90
C ASN A 61 14.16 0.74 -14.54
N ALA A 62 14.60 -0.29 -13.80
CA ALA A 62 14.65 -1.65 -14.32
C ALA A 62 13.25 -2.24 -14.57
N MET A 63 12.23 -1.79 -13.86
CA MET A 63 10.83 -2.16 -14.11
C MET A 63 10.24 -1.37 -15.27
N GLU A 64 10.57 -0.07 -15.38
CA GLU A 64 10.14 0.78 -16.51
C GLU A 64 10.79 0.34 -17.83
N ASP A 65 12.03 -0.13 -17.81
CA ASP A 65 12.73 -0.71 -18.97
C ASP A 65 12.03 -1.97 -19.51
N LEU A 66 11.21 -2.64 -18.68
CA LEU A 66 10.34 -3.76 -19.09
C LEU A 66 8.95 -3.29 -19.58
N GLY A 67 8.74 -1.97 -19.70
CA GLY A 67 7.47 -1.38 -20.12
C GLY A 67 6.41 -1.29 -19.03
N LEU A 68 6.78 -1.43 -17.75
CA LEU A 68 5.82 -1.43 -16.64
C LEU A 68 5.51 -0.02 -16.14
N ASN A 69 4.25 0.19 -15.76
CA ASN A 69 3.78 1.40 -15.09
C ASN A 69 4.01 1.28 -13.57
N VAL A 70 5.15 1.80 -13.09
CA VAL A 70 5.55 1.65 -11.67
C VAL A 70 4.92 2.72 -10.79
N VAL A 71 4.24 2.30 -9.72
CA VAL A 71 3.57 3.18 -8.77
C VAL A 71 4.07 2.89 -7.35
N PHE A 72 4.53 3.93 -6.65
CA PHE A 72 4.99 3.84 -5.26
C PHE A 72 4.64 5.10 -4.45
N PRO A 73 4.61 5.03 -3.11
CA PRO A 73 4.31 6.20 -2.28
C PRO A 73 5.41 7.27 -2.41
N PRO A 74 5.05 8.56 -2.51
CA PRO A 74 6.03 9.63 -2.68
C PRO A 74 6.93 9.81 -1.45
N PHE A 75 8.05 10.49 -1.65
CA PHE A 75 9.03 10.83 -0.60
C PHE A 75 8.86 12.27 -0.10
N LEU A 76 9.19 12.48 1.18
CA LEU A 76 9.18 13.81 1.78
C LEU A 76 10.31 14.71 1.26
N ASN A 77 11.40 14.13 0.76
CA ASN A 77 12.55 14.84 0.17
C ASN A 77 13.04 16.02 1.05
N GLY A 78 13.22 15.76 2.35
CA GLY A 78 13.67 16.76 3.33
C GLY A 78 12.59 17.73 3.82
N ARG A 79 11.34 17.63 3.35
CA ARG A 79 10.20 18.40 3.87
C ARG A 79 9.63 17.76 5.13
N LYS A 80 9.06 18.58 6.02
CA LYS A 80 8.36 18.07 7.22
C LYS A 80 7.03 17.39 6.91
N GLN A 81 6.38 17.76 5.80
CA GLN A 81 5.06 17.25 5.40
C GLN A 81 4.97 17.08 3.88
N PHE A 82 4.10 16.18 3.45
CA PHE A 82 3.77 16.00 2.03
C PHE A 82 3.00 17.20 1.49
N THR A 83 3.18 17.46 0.19
CA THR A 83 2.21 18.32 -0.51
C THR A 83 0.87 17.62 -0.58
N THR A 84 -0.20 18.38 -0.74
CA THR A 84 -1.54 17.84 -1.00
C THR A 84 -1.54 16.75 -2.07
N THR A 85 -0.87 16.99 -3.21
CA THR A 85 -0.85 16.06 -4.34
C THR A 85 -0.12 14.78 -3.96
N ALA A 86 1.03 14.88 -3.31
CA ALA A 86 1.80 13.73 -2.84
C ALA A 86 1.03 12.95 -1.76
N ALA A 87 0.34 13.64 -0.85
CA ALA A 87 -0.48 13.00 0.17
C ALA A 87 -1.65 12.21 -0.46
N ASN A 88 -2.33 12.79 -1.45
CA ASN A 88 -3.40 12.10 -2.18
C ASN A 88 -2.86 10.90 -2.97
N GLN A 89 -1.72 11.02 -3.65
CA GLN A 89 -1.05 9.90 -4.31
C GLN A 89 -0.71 8.77 -3.32
N SER A 90 -0.15 9.12 -2.17
CA SER A 90 0.17 8.16 -1.11
C SER A 90 -1.08 7.39 -0.63
N ARG A 91 -2.23 8.05 -0.53
CA ARG A 91 -3.52 7.42 -0.16
C ARG A 91 -3.98 6.39 -1.20
N PHE A 92 -3.90 6.71 -2.50
CA PHE A 92 -4.22 5.76 -3.57
C PHE A 92 -3.36 4.50 -3.47
N VAL A 93 -2.04 4.68 -3.36
CA VAL A 93 -1.12 3.56 -3.23
C VAL A 93 -1.44 2.73 -1.99
N THR A 94 -1.69 3.38 -0.86
CA THR A 94 -2.04 2.69 0.39
C THR A 94 -3.34 1.91 0.29
N LYS A 95 -4.37 2.45 -0.39
CA LYS A 95 -5.65 1.78 -0.60
C LYS A 95 -5.50 0.47 -1.37
N VAL A 96 -4.63 0.45 -2.39
CA VAL A 96 -4.36 -0.76 -3.19
C VAL A 96 -3.45 -1.73 -2.43
N ARG A 97 -2.41 -1.22 -1.76
CA ARG A 97 -1.40 -2.03 -1.05
C ARG A 97 -1.98 -2.92 0.05
N TRP A 98 -3.12 -2.55 0.62
CA TRP A 98 -3.81 -3.35 1.64
C TRP A 98 -3.97 -4.84 1.24
N VAL A 99 -4.17 -5.15 -0.05
CA VAL A 99 -4.30 -6.54 -0.52
C VAL A 99 -3.04 -7.38 -0.26
N VAL A 100 -1.86 -6.76 -0.38
CA VAL A 100 -0.56 -7.39 -0.13
C VAL A 100 -0.38 -7.66 1.36
N GLU A 101 -0.80 -6.73 2.21
CA GLU A 101 -0.78 -6.92 3.67
C GLU A 101 -1.69 -8.06 4.10
N ALA A 102 -2.91 -8.13 3.54
CA ALA A 102 -3.85 -9.20 3.80
C ALA A 102 -3.31 -10.57 3.32
N ALA A 103 -2.64 -10.63 2.15
CA ALA A 103 -2.01 -11.85 1.65
C ALA A 103 -0.88 -12.32 2.58
N ASN A 104 0.00 -11.41 2.98
CA ASN A 104 1.04 -11.68 3.99
C ASN A 104 0.42 -12.14 5.32
N GLY A 105 -0.70 -11.55 5.73
CA GLY A 105 -1.47 -11.96 6.90
C GLY A 105 -1.93 -13.41 6.82
N ARG A 106 -2.42 -13.87 5.66
CA ARG A 106 -2.82 -15.27 5.44
C ARG A 106 -1.64 -16.24 5.57
N ILE A 107 -0.48 -15.89 5.04
CA ILE A 107 0.74 -16.71 5.16
C ILE A 107 1.14 -16.84 6.64
N LYS A 108 1.08 -15.73 7.40
CA LYS A 108 1.39 -15.70 8.84
C LYS A 108 0.41 -16.49 9.72
N GLN A 109 -0.74 -16.94 9.20
CA GLN A 109 -1.64 -17.83 9.96
C GLN A 109 -1.13 -19.27 10.03
N PHE A 110 -0.19 -19.66 9.16
CA PHE A 110 0.40 -20.99 9.19
C PHE A 110 1.42 -21.07 10.33
N LYS A 111 1.13 -21.88 11.36
CA LYS A 111 1.94 -22.00 12.57
C LYS A 111 3.44 -22.24 12.31
N PHE A 112 3.78 -22.98 11.26
CA PHE A 112 5.16 -23.22 10.88
C PHE A 112 5.90 -21.92 10.52
N LEU A 113 5.28 -21.04 9.72
CA LEU A 113 5.85 -19.77 9.28
C LEU A 113 5.64 -18.63 10.28
N ALA A 114 4.68 -18.77 11.20
CA ALA A 114 4.41 -17.80 12.25
C ALA A 114 5.46 -17.83 13.37
N ASN A 115 6.14 -18.97 13.54
CA ASN A 115 7.10 -19.21 14.61
C ASN A 115 8.54 -19.30 14.06
N THR A 116 9.50 -19.39 14.98
CA THR A 116 10.91 -19.62 14.62
C THR A 116 11.08 -20.94 13.89
N VAL A 117 11.59 -20.88 12.67
CA VAL A 117 11.89 -22.05 11.84
C VAL A 117 13.28 -22.57 12.20
N ALA A 118 13.41 -23.90 12.36
CA ALA A 118 14.71 -24.52 12.62
C ALA A 118 15.64 -24.42 11.41
N ASN A 119 16.94 -24.21 11.64
CA ASN A 119 17.93 -24.07 10.57
C ASN A 119 18.02 -25.31 9.65
N SER A 120 17.69 -26.49 10.16
CA SER A 120 17.60 -27.73 9.37
C SER A 120 16.55 -27.66 8.25
N SER A 121 15.55 -26.80 8.40
CA SER A 121 14.48 -26.61 7.41
C SER A 121 14.82 -25.58 6.34
N LEU A 122 15.93 -24.85 6.46
CA LEU A 122 16.32 -23.80 5.49
C LEU A 122 16.43 -24.31 4.04
N PRO A 123 17.00 -25.51 3.76
CA PRO A 123 17.09 -26.02 2.39
C PRO A 123 15.73 -26.22 1.71
N HIS A 124 14.66 -26.40 2.49
CA HIS A 124 13.32 -26.68 2.00
C HIS A 124 12.35 -25.50 2.20
N LEU A 125 12.81 -24.39 2.78
CA LEU A 125 11.95 -23.30 3.19
C LEU A 125 11.23 -22.63 2.00
N GLU A 126 11.89 -22.53 0.86
CA GLU A 126 11.29 -22.07 -0.41
C GLU A 126 10.11 -22.98 -0.82
N GLN A 127 10.32 -24.30 -0.79
CA GLN A 127 9.28 -25.27 -1.13
C GLN A 127 8.11 -25.20 -0.16
N TYR A 128 8.37 -25.07 1.14
CA TYR A 128 7.32 -24.91 2.15
C TYR A 128 6.50 -23.64 1.92
N LEU A 129 7.16 -22.53 1.59
CA LEU A 129 6.48 -21.28 1.31
C LEU A 129 5.62 -21.38 0.03
N SER A 130 6.14 -22.01 -1.02
CA SER A 130 5.42 -22.27 -2.26
C SER A 130 4.18 -23.15 -2.04
N ILE A 131 4.30 -24.21 -1.23
CA ILE A 131 3.17 -25.08 -0.84
C ILE A 131 2.12 -24.27 -0.07
N VAL A 132 2.53 -23.45 0.90
CA VAL A 132 1.60 -22.61 1.68
C VAL A 132 0.85 -21.63 0.76
N CYS A 133 1.55 -20.95 -0.15
CA CYS A 133 0.93 -20.03 -1.11
C CYS A 133 -0.06 -20.76 -2.01
N SER A 134 0.29 -21.95 -2.50
CA SER A 134 -0.59 -22.79 -3.32
C SER A 134 -1.86 -23.21 -2.57
N ILE A 135 -1.73 -23.62 -1.30
CA ILE A 135 -2.87 -23.96 -0.43
C ILE A 135 -3.78 -22.74 -0.23
N ILE A 136 -3.20 -21.56 0.02
CA ILE A 136 -3.97 -20.32 0.17
C ILE A 136 -4.77 -20.04 -1.10
N ASN A 137 -4.13 -20.07 -2.27
CA ASN A 137 -4.80 -19.81 -3.55
C ASN A 137 -5.90 -20.84 -3.85
N ARG A 138 -5.70 -22.10 -3.48
CA ARG A 138 -6.66 -23.18 -3.77
C ARG A 138 -7.89 -23.15 -2.86
N TYR A 139 -7.70 -22.88 -1.57
CA TYR A 139 -8.73 -23.14 -0.56
C TYR A 139 -9.28 -21.88 0.12
N ARG A 140 -8.60 -20.73 0.02
CA ARG A 140 -9.13 -19.47 0.56
C ARG A 140 -9.86 -18.71 -0.55
N PRO A 141 -10.99 -18.05 -0.22
CA PRO A 141 -11.62 -17.13 -1.16
C PRO A 141 -10.66 -15.98 -1.51
N PRO A 142 -10.87 -15.26 -2.63
CA PRO A 142 -10.10 -14.06 -2.95
C PRO A 142 -10.15 -13.07 -1.78
N ILE A 143 -9.08 -12.27 -1.61
CA ILE A 143 -9.03 -11.24 -0.55
C ILE A 143 -10.04 -10.15 -0.85
N LYS A 144 -10.18 -9.81 -2.13
CA LYS A 144 -11.10 -8.80 -2.60
C LYS A 144 -11.79 -9.30 -3.87
N THR A 145 -13.11 -9.16 -3.89
CA THR A 145 -13.91 -9.30 -5.10
C THR A 145 -14.33 -7.91 -5.53
N SER A 146 -14.10 -7.57 -6.80
CA SER A 146 -14.49 -6.27 -7.34
C SER A 146 -16.00 -6.06 -7.18
N SER A 147 -16.37 -4.95 -6.57
CA SER A 147 -17.76 -4.56 -6.37
C SER A 147 -18.05 -3.24 -7.09
N ILE A 148 -19.33 -2.95 -7.37
CA ILE A 148 -19.75 -1.65 -7.90
C ILE A 148 -19.40 -0.51 -6.93
N GLN A 149 -19.34 -0.80 -5.63
CA GLN A 149 -18.92 0.18 -4.63
C GLN A 149 -17.44 0.57 -4.80
N ASP A 150 -16.58 -0.36 -5.24
CA ASP A 150 -15.17 -0.04 -5.46
C ASP A 150 -14.96 0.97 -6.59
N THR A 151 -15.77 0.88 -7.66
CA THR A 151 -15.72 1.85 -8.76
C THR A 151 -16.23 3.21 -8.30
N VAL A 152 -17.33 3.24 -7.54
CA VAL A 152 -17.85 4.48 -6.95
C VAL A 152 -16.82 5.14 -6.04
N ILE A 153 -16.16 4.36 -5.18
CA ILE A 153 -15.10 4.86 -4.29
C ILE A 153 -13.91 5.36 -5.12
N ALA A 154 -13.50 4.63 -6.17
CA ALA A 154 -12.41 5.05 -7.03
C ALA A 154 -12.72 6.39 -7.73
N ASP A 155 -13.92 6.53 -8.28
CA ASP A 155 -14.39 7.77 -8.93
C ASP A 155 -14.47 8.94 -7.94
N GLN A 156 -14.95 8.68 -6.72
CA GLN A 156 -14.94 9.67 -5.64
C GLN A 156 -13.52 10.09 -5.27
N MET A 157 -12.60 9.15 -5.07
CA MET A 157 -11.21 9.48 -4.76
C MET A 157 -10.56 10.28 -5.91
N ILE A 158 -10.85 9.93 -7.17
CA ILE A 158 -10.35 10.67 -8.36
C ILE A 158 -10.94 12.08 -8.42
N SER A 159 -12.23 12.25 -8.17
CA SER A 159 -12.88 13.56 -8.19
C SER A 159 -12.34 14.47 -7.08
N LEU A 160 -12.18 13.96 -5.85
CA LEU A 160 -11.57 14.66 -4.72
C LEU A 160 -10.11 15.03 -4.98
N ARG A 161 -9.36 14.17 -5.69
CA ARG A 161 -7.98 14.48 -6.10
C ARG A 161 -7.92 15.69 -7.03
N ASN A 162 -8.85 15.78 -7.97
CA ASN A 162 -8.88 16.82 -8.99
C ASN A 162 -9.58 18.10 -8.52
N GLN A 163 -10.32 18.04 -7.40
CA GLN A 163 -10.94 19.20 -6.79
C GLN A 163 -9.86 20.19 -6.32
N LYS A 164 -9.90 21.40 -6.87
CA LYS A 164 -8.95 22.46 -6.53
C LYS A 164 -9.12 22.83 -5.05
N LYS A 165 -8.06 22.68 -4.27
CA LYS A 165 -8.11 22.90 -2.82
C LYS A 165 -8.29 24.37 -2.47
N ASN A 166 -9.51 24.72 -2.09
CA ASN A 166 -9.82 26.01 -1.48
C ASN A 166 -9.40 26.07 -0.01
N PHE A 167 -8.97 24.97 0.61
CA PHE A 167 -8.60 24.98 2.03
C PHE A 167 -7.35 25.82 2.31
N GLU A 168 -6.32 25.75 1.47
CA GLU A 168 -5.14 26.59 1.67
C GLU A 168 -5.45 28.08 1.46
N ALA A 169 -6.29 28.39 0.47
CA ALA A 169 -6.82 29.73 0.25
C ALA A 169 -7.72 30.19 1.42
N PHE A 170 -8.51 29.30 2.00
CA PHE A 170 -9.33 29.55 3.19
C PHE A 170 -8.46 29.81 4.43
N LEU A 171 -7.42 29.02 4.66
CA LEU A 171 -6.48 29.22 5.75
C LEU A 171 -5.73 30.55 5.62
N GLN A 172 -5.33 30.92 4.39
CA GLN A 172 -4.71 32.21 4.12
C GLN A 172 -5.70 33.37 4.31
N LYS A 173 -6.92 33.25 3.77
CA LYS A 173 -7.98 34.26 3.90
C LYS A 173 -8.36 34.53 5.36
N ASN A 174 -8.40 33.49 6.19
CA ASN A 174 -8.77 33.59 7.61
C ASN A 174 -7.56 33.71 8.56
N ASN A 175 -6.33 33.87 8.04
CA ASN A 175 -5.09 33.98 8.82
C ASN A 175 -4.85 32.85 9.84
N LEU A 176 -5.42 31.67 9.62
CA LEU A 176 -5.40 30.54 10.57
C LEU A 176 -4.04 29.81 10.67
N LYS A 177 -3.05 30.19 9.86
CA LYS A 177 -1.68 29.62 9.93
C LYS A 177 -0.81 30.24 11.04
N LYS A 178 -1.25 31.34 11.66
CA LYS A 178 -0.49 32.10 12.66
C LYS A 178 -1.36 32.44 13.86
N THR A 179 -1.75 31.45 14.65
CA THR A 179 -2.31 31.71 15.98
C THR A 179 -1.36 31.15 17.03
N SER A 180 -0.91 32.03 17.94
CA SER A 180 -0.41 31.61 19.24
C SER A 180 -1.50 30.76 19.87
N SER A 181 -1.22 29.50 20.20
CA SER A 181 -2.20 28.63 20.84
C SER A 181 -2.48 29.12 22.25
N THR A 182 -3.54 29.90 22.43
CA THR A 182 -4.13 30.14 23.76
C THR A 182 -4.95 28.91 24.08
N TRP A 183 -4.44 28.08 24.98
CA TRP A 183 -5.15 26.89 25.45
C TRP A 183 -6.12 27.32 26.54
N GLU A 184 -7.41 27.19 26.26
CA GLU A 184 -8.47 27.39 27.25
C GLU A 184 -8.96 26.03 27.74
N MET A 185 -9.30 25.95 29.03
CA MET A 185 -9.96 24.77 29.58
C MET A 185 -11.42 24.80 29.13
N ILE A 186 -11.81 23.80 28.33
CA ILE A 186 -13.17 23.66 27.84
C ILE A 186 -13.83 22.49 28.59
N ASP A 187 -15.07 22.69 29.06
CA ASP A 187 -15.85 21.62 29.70
C ASP A 187 -16.53 20.73 28.64
N HIS A 188 -16.65 19.44 28.94
CA HIS A 188 -17.24 18.44 28.03
C HIS A 188 -18.68 18.81 27.60
N SER A 189 -19.40 19.50 28.48
CA SER A 189 -20.74 20.04 28.31
C SER A 189 -20.86 20.98 27.10
N ASP A 190 -19.79 21.74 26.81
CA ASP A 190 -19.82 22.87 25.88
C ASP A 190 -19.57 22.46 24.41
N ILE A 191 -18.94 21.30 24.17
CA ILE A 191 -18.44 20.92 22.82
C ILE A 191 -19.23 19.77 22.19
N LEU A 192 -19.93 18.95 23.00
CA LEU A 192 -20.62 17.75 22.51
C LEU A 192 -21.68 18.05 21.43
N HIS A 193 -22.26 19.25 21.45
CA HIS A 193 -23.25 19.67 20.45
C HIS A 193 -22.61 20.18 19.14
N GLU A 194 -21.35 20.61 19.18
CA GLU A 194 -20.64 21.16 18.01
C GLU A 194 -19.79 20.11 17.29
N PHE A 195 -19.40 19.03 17.98
CA PHE A 195 -18.63 17.97 17.37
C PHE A 195 -19.53 17.07 16.49
N PRO A 196 -19.23 16.90 15.20
CA PRO A 196 -20.09 16.13 14.30
C PRO A 196 -20.14 14.66 14.74
N ILE A 197 -21.35 14.17 14.99
CA ILE A 197 -21.61 12.75 15.20
C ILE A 197 -21.72 12.11 13.81
N MET A 198 -20.78 11.21 13.50
CA MET A 198 -20.76 10.48 12.25
C MET A 198 -20.86 8.98 12.49
N THR A 199 -21.60 8.32 11.62
CA THR A 199 -21.62 6.86 11.49
C THR A 199 -20.32 6.36 10.87
N GLU A 200 -20.03 5.06 11.01
CA GLU A 200 -18.85 4.44 10.38
C GLU A 200 -18.85 4.64 8.86
N ASP A 201 -20.01 4.52 8.22
CA ASP A 201 -20.16 4.76 6.78
C ASP A 201 -19.85 6.21 6.39
N GLU A 202 -20.30 7.19 7.19
CA GLU A 202 -19.98 8.60 6.95
C GLU A 202 -18.49 8.89 7.12
N ILE A 203 -17.84 8.28 8.11
CA ILE A 203 -16.39 8.42 8.30
C ILE A 203 -15.65 7.83 7.09
N ILE A 204 -15.99 6.61 6.69
CA ILE A 204 -15.36 5.93 5.56
C ILE A 204 -15.54 6.77 4.28
N ASN A 205 -16.76 7.19 3.98
CA ASN A 205 -17.07 7.86 2.72
C ASN A 205 -16.61 9.34 2.68
N ASN A 206 -16.65 10.05 3.81
CA ASN A 206 -16.39 11.50 3.82
C ASN A 206 -14.99 11.88 4.32
N ILE A 207 -14.32 11.03 5.11
CA ILE A 207 -13.01 11.35 5.72
C ILE A 207 -11.89 10.53 5.11
N THR A 208 -12.10 9.24 4.87
CA THR A 208 -10.99 8.34 4.51
C THR A 208 -10.58 8.35 3.03
N LEU A 209 -11.42 8.94 2.15
CA LEU A 209 -11.20 8.95 0.70
C LEU A 209 -10.28 10.07 0.18
N GLY A 210 -9.80 10.94 1.07
CA GLY A 210 -8.94 12.08 0.73
C GLY A 210 -9.43 13.37 1.36
N THR A 211 -8.57 14.38 1.42
CA THR A 211 -8.97 15.69 1.96
C THR A 211 -9.39 16.63 0.85
N LEU A 212 -10.48 17.37 1.11
CA LEU A 212 -10.81 18.66 0.49
C LEU A 212 -9.64 19.68 0.59
#